data_AF-A0A0A1H028-F1
#
_entry.id   AF-A0A0A1H028-F1
#
_cell.length_a   1.000
_cell.length_b   1.000
_cell.length_c   1.000
_cell.angle_alpha   90.00
_cell.angle_beta   90.00
_cell.angle_gamma   90.00
#
_symmetry.space_group_name_H-M   'P 1'
#
loop_
_entity.id
_entity.type
_entity.pdbx_description
1 polymer ?
#
loop_
_entity_poly.entity_id
_entity_poly.type
_entity_poly.pdbx_seq_one_letter_code
_entity_poly.pdbx_strand_id
1 'polypeptide(L)'
;MGGSSAMKGMMQRMMGGSLPPGIDPALLPESGSRGAQALQRYCVQCHNLPGPGLHTAAEWPAVLARMNARMQMMQGMPMMQGMMHLEAPTPTEQAALLEYLQKYATRPIDRSAYPDLHEPAGRSFSSVCSQCHALPDPRQHTARQWPKVVERMKRNMLAMGKSVPGDAETKAITEFLQRHARAEN
;
A
#
# COMPACT_ATOMS: atom_id res chain seq x y z
N MET A 1 2.06 -2.64 32.16
CA MET A 1 1.56 -2.92 30.80
C MET A 1 1.67 -1.67 29.88
N GLY A 2 2.87 -1.10 29.70
CA GLY A 2 3.05 0.18 28.97
C GLY A 2 4.16 0.22 27.90
N GLY A 3 4.95 -0.85 27.74
CA GLY A 3 6.16 -0.83 26.89
C GLY A 3 5.91 -0.96 25.38
N SER A 4 4.91 -1.76 24.98
CA SER A 4 4.69 -2.09 23.56
C SER A 4 4.18 -0.89 22.73
N SER A 5 3.34 -0.02 23.32
CA SER A 5 2.81 1.18 22.65
C SER A 5 3.87 2.27 22.47
N ALA A 6 4.71 2.51 23.48
CA ALA A 6 5.79 3.51 23.42
C ALA A 6 6.85 3.15 22.38
N MET A 7 7.19 1.85 22.26
CA MET A 7 8.16 1.34 21.30
C MET A 7 7.61 1.33 19.86
N LYS A 8 6.33 1.00 19.66
CA LYS A 8 5.64 1.18 18.38
C LYS A 8 5.70 2.64 17.92
N GLY A 9 5.44 3.59 18.82
CA GLY A 9 5.58 5.02 18.53
C GLY A 9 7.02 5.46 18.22
N MET A 10 8.03 4.82 18.82
CA MET A 10 9.44 5.05 18.48
C MET A 10 9.79 4.52 17.08
N MET A 11 9.39 3.29 16.75
CA MET A 11 9.63 2.70 15.43
C MET A 11 8.89 3.44 14.32
N GLN A 12 7.65 3.87 14.58
CA GLN A 12 6.89 4.74 13.69
C GLN A 12 7.57 6.09 13.47
N ARG A 13 8.22 6.68 14.49
CA ARG A 13 8.99 7.92 14.34
C ARG A 13 10.29 7.70 13.55
N MET A 14 11.02 6.62 13.80
CA MET A 14 12.22 6.30 13.03
C MET A 14 11.92 5.99 11.57
N MET A 15 10.76 5.38 11.27
CA MET A 15 10.28 5.11 9.91
C MET A 15 9.34 6.21 9.38
N GLY A 16 9.18 7.31 10.13
CA GLY A 16 8.26 8.39 9.82
C GLY A 16 8.61 9.05 8.49
N GLY A 17 7.64 9.15 7.58
CA GLY A 17 7.85 9.68 6.23
C GLY A 17 8.44 8.70 5.22
N SER A 18 8.95 7.53 5.66
CA SER A 18 9.45 6.48 4.77
C SER A 18 8.35 5.54 4.28
N LEU A 19 7.22 5.48 4.99
CA LEU A 19 6.06 4.65 4.66
C LEU A 19 4.78 5.50 4.63
N PRO A 20 3.83 5.19 3.73
CA PRO A 20 2.55 5.87 3.70
C PRO A 20 1.75 5.65 4.99
N PRO A 21 0.75 6.51 5.27
CA PRO A 21 -0.24 6.24 6.28
C PRO A 21 -0.86 4.84 6.10
N GLY A 22 -1.19 4.19 7.22
CA GLY A 22 -1.78 2.85 7.18
C GLY A 22 -3.19 2.86 6.60
N ILE A 23 -3.61 1.71 6.06
CA ILE A 23 -5.00 1.47 5.72
C ILE A 23 -5.79 1.07 6.98
N ASP A 24 -7.06 1.50 7.05
CA ASP A 24 -8.00 0.97 8.03
C ASP A 24 -8.22 -0.54 7.76
N PRO A 25 -8.00 -1.43 8.75
CA PRO A 25 -8.22 -2.85 8.58
C PRO A 25 -9.62 -3.21 8.06
N ALA A 26 -10.65 -2.42 8.40
CA ALA A 26 -12.02 -2.64 7.93
C ALA A 26 -12.19 -2.40 6.41
N LEU A 27 -11.26 -1.68 5.79
CA LEU A 27 -11.23 -1.40 4.35
C LEU A 27 -10.38 -2.40 3.56
N LEU A 28 -9.80 -3.40 4.21
CA LEU A 28 -9.11 -4.48 3.52
C LEU A 28 -10.12 -5.33 2.72
N PRO A 29 -9.84 -5.64 1.44
CA PRO A 29 -10.62 -6.63 0.70
C PRO A 29 -10.62 -7.96 1.45
N GLU A 30 -11.77 -8.65 1.53
CA GLU A 30 -11.85 -9.95 2.25
C GLU A 30 -11.17 -9.92 3.64
N SER A 31 -11.48 -8.91 4.47
CA SER A 31 -10.82 -8.64 5.76
C SER A 31 -10.84 -9.81 6.75
N GLY A 32 -11.79 -10.74 6.61
CA GLY A 32 -11.89 -11.97 7.39
C GLY A 32 -11.07 -13.15 6.86
N SER A 33 -10.41 -13.02 5.71
CA SER A 33 -9.58 -14.08 5.14
C SER A 33 -8.32 -14.33 5.97
N ARG A 34 -7.75 -15.53 5.88
CA ARG A 34 -6.49 -15.89 6.57
C ARG A 34 -5.35 -14.93 6.22
N GLY A 35 -5.24 -14.54 4.96
CA GLY A 35 -4.20 -13.60 4.51
C GLY A 35 -4.40 -12.18 5.05
N ALA A 36 -5.64 -11.67 5.07
CA ALA A 36 -5.94 -10.38 5.67
C ALA A 36 -5.68 -10.35 7.18
N GLN A 37 -6.01 -11.43 7.89
CA GLN A 37 -5.72 -11.58 9.32
C GLN A 37 -4.21 -11.67 9.59
N ALA A 38 -3.47 -12.43 8.77
CA ALA A 38 -2.01 -12.48 8.87
C ALA A 38 -1.37 -11.10 8.62
N LEU A 39 -1.85 -10.36 7.62
CA LEU A 39 -1.37 -9.00 7.33
C LEU A 39 -1.55 -8.08 8.54
N GLN A 40 -2.73 -8.12 9.17
CA GLN A 40 -3.06 -7.33 10.36
C GLN A 40 -2.26 -7.76 11.58
N ARG A 41 -2.01 -9.06 11.77
CA ARG A 41 -1.25 -9.59 12.91
C ARG A 41 0.22 -9.21 12.81
N TYR A 42 0.83 -9.46 11.65
CA TYR A 42 2.29 -9.44 11.54
C TYR A 42 2.85 -8.07 11.16
N CYS A 43 2.26 -7.38 10.18
CA CYS A 43 2.85 -6.18 9.61
C CYS A 43 2.68 -4.94 10.50
N VAL A 44 1.72 -4.95 11.42
CA VAL A 44 1.47 -3.80 12.32
C VAL A 44 2.37 -3.77 13.55
N GLN A 45 3.19 -4.82 13.75
CA GLN A 45 4.11 -4.93 14.88
C GLN A 45 5.20 -3.87 14.84
N CYS A 46 5.57 -3.41 13.63
CA CYS A 46 6.68 -2.46 13.42
C CYS A 46 6.23 -1.12 12.82
N HIS A 47 5.22 -1.13 11.93
CA HIS A 47 4.77 0.06 11.21
C HIS A 47 3.25 0.07 11.05
N ASN A 48 2.70 1.08 10.38
CA ASN A 48 1.27 1.13 10.08
C ASN A 48 0.88 0.03 9.08
N LEU A 49 -0.37 -0.44 9.14
CA LEU A 49 -0.87 -1.51 8.26
C LEU A 49 -0.71 -1.13 6.78
N PRO A 50 0.14 -1.82 6.00
CA PRO A 50 0.26 -1.53 4.58
C PRO A 50 -0.96 -2.04 3.82
N GLY A 51 -1.38 -1.29 2.80
CA GLY A 51 -2.40 -1.78 1.87
C GLY A 51 -1.80 -2.76 0.85
N PRO A 52 -2.54 -3.79 0.42
CA PRO A 52 -2.06 -4.74 -0.59
C PRO A 52 -1.82 -4.06 -1.96
N GLY A 53 -2.46 -2.92 -2.22
CA GLY A 53 -2.24 -2.11 -3.42
C GLY A 53 -0.94 -1.31 -3.44
N LEU A 54 -0.04 -1.43 -2.45
CA LEU A 54 1.22 -0.67 -2.43
C LEU A 54 2.25 -1.19 -3.44
N HIS A 55 2.23 -2.49 -3.72
CA HIS A 55 3.13 -3.14 -4.65
C HIS A 55 2.34 -3.97 -5.67
N THR A 56 2.97 -4.26 -6.80
CA THR A 56 2.45 -5.18 -7.81
C THR A 56 2.56 -6.63 -7.33
N ALA A 57 1.79 -7.54 -7.93
CA ALA A 57 1.82 -8.96 -7.58
C ALA A 57 3.21 -9.59 -7.78
N ALA A 58 3.99 -9.08 -8.73
CA ALA A 58 5.35 -9.53 -9.01
C ALA A 58 6.37 -9.02 -7.97
N GLU A 59 6.12 -7.86 -7.35
CA GLU A 59 7.01 -7.27 -6.33
C GLU A 59 6.78 -7.85 -4.93
N TRP A 60 5.53 -8.25 -4.62
CA TRP A 60 5.16 -8.74 -3.30
C TRP A 60 6.00 -9.91 -2.75
N PRO A 61 6.40 -10.94 -3.54
CA PRO A 61 7.27 -12.00 -3.05
C PRO A 61 8.58 -11.47 -2.44
N ALA A 62 9.25 -10.53 -3.12
CA ALA A 62 10.51 -9.96 -2.65
C ALA A 62 10.32 -9.08 -1.41
N VAL A 63 9.24 -8.29 -1.37
CA VAL A 63 8.90 -7.46 -0.20
C VAL A 63 8.61 -8.32 1.03
N LEU A 64 7.76 -9.34 0.88
CA LEU A 64 7.39 -10.22 1.97
C LEU A 64 8.57 -11.04 2.47
N ALA A 65 9.42 -11.56 1.57
CA ALA A 65 10.63 -12.28 1.95
C ALA A 65 11.57 -11.41 2.80
N ARG A 66 11.80 -10.16 2.38
CA ARG A 66 12.63 -9.19 3.12
C ARG A 66 12.06 -8.89 4.51
N MET A 67 10.75 -8.69 4.62
CA MET A 67 10.10 -8.41 5.90
C MET A 67 10.12 -9.63 6.82
N ASN A 68 9.84 -10.82 6.29
CA ASN A 68 9.92 -12.05 7.07
C ASN A 68 11.33 -12.33 7.59
N ALA A 69 12.36 -12.18 6.74
CA ALA A 69 13.76 -12.32 7.17
C ALA A 69 14.12 -11.31 8.29
N ARG A 70 13.64 -10.07 8.18
CA ARG A 70 13.83 -9.06 9.22
C ARG A 70 13.11 -9.44 10.52
N MET A 71 11.89 -9.96 10.45
CA MET A 71 11.14 -10.42 11.62
C MET A 71 11.84 -11.58 12.32
N GLN A 72 12.30 -12.58 11.56
CA GLN A 72 13.07 -13.71 12.08
C GLN A 72 14.38 -13.27 12.74
N MET A 73 15.13 -12.37 12.10
CA MET A 73 16.35 -11.80 12.67
C MET A 73 16.07 -11.11 14.00
N MET A 74 15.03 -10.27 14.06
CA MET A 74 14.68 -9.53 15.29
C MET A 74 14.16 -10.46 16.39
N GLN A 75 13.43 -11.52 16.03
CA GLN A 75 12.99 -12.56 16.97
C GLN A 75 14.17 -13.35 17.54
N GLY A 76 15.24 -13.57 16.77
CA GLY A 76 16.43 -14.30 17.21
C GLY A 76 17.38 -13.54 18.15
N MET A 77 17.19 -12.23 18.34
CA MET A 77 18.07 -11.38 19.15
C MET A 77 17.58 -11.34 20.62
N PRO A 78 18.30 -11.89 21.61
CA PRO A 78 17.83 -11.97 23.00
C PRO A 78 17.48 -10.62 23.64
N MET A 79 18.27 -9.58 23.30
CA MET A 79 18.00 -8.20 23.74
C MET A 79 16.68 -7.64 23.22
N MET A 80 16.25 -8.06 22.01
CA MET A 80 14.99 -7.61 21.42
C MET A 80 13.81 -8.39 21.96
N GLN A 81 13.94 -9.69 22.27
CA GLN A 81 12.86 -10.50 22.84
C GLN A 81 12.35 -9.94 24.19
N GLY A 82 13.26 -9.41 25.01
CA GLY A 82 12.91 -8.76 26.29
C GLY A 82 12.22 -7.40 26.13
N MET A 83 12.33 -6.77 24.95
CA MET A 83 11.81 -5.42 24.69
C MET A 83 10.57 -5.41 23.78
N MET A 84 10.50 -6.34 22.82
CA MET A 84 9.40 -6.51 21.88
C MET A 84 9.11 -8.00 21.66
N HIS A 85 7.87 -8.40 21.92
CA HIS A 85 7.38 -9.72 21.55
C HIS A 85 7.00 -9.71 20.08
N LEU A 86 8.01 -9.89 19.22
CA LEU A 86 7.83 -10.00 17.78
C LEU A 86 7.56 -11.44 17.39
N GLU A 87 6.49 -11.64 16.64
CA GLU A 87 6.13 -12.93 16.05
C GLU A 87 6.43 -12.92 14.55
N ALA A 88 7.05 -13.98 14.03
CA ALA A 88 7.16 -14.26 12.60
C ALA A 88 6.04 -15.22 12.14
N PRO A 89 5.51 -15.07 10.91
CA PRO A 89 4.52 -16.00 10.38
C PRO A 89 5.10 -17.41 10.21
N THR A 90 4.27 -18.42 10.45
CA THR A 90 4.57 -19.79 10.02
C THR A 90 4.62 -19.89 8.49
N PRO A 91 5.24 -20.92 7.89
CA PRO A 91 5.25 -21.09 6.44
C PRO A 91 3.85 -21.07 5.80
N THR A 92 2.86 -21.67 6.46
CA THR A 92 1.47 -21.69 5.99
C THR A 92 0.82 -20.30 6.06
N GLU A 93 1.05 -19.54 7.14
CA GLU A 93 0.54 -18.16 7.25
C GLU A 93 1.23 -17.23 6.26
N GLN A 94 2.54 -17.40 6.03
CA GLN A 94 3.29 -16.64 5.04
C GLN A 94 2.78 -16.90 3.62
N ALA A 95 2.47 -18.15 3.28
CA ALA A 95 1.88 -18.50 1.98
C ALA A 95 0.50 -17.85 1.79
N ALA A 96 -0.39 -17.95 2.79
CA ALA A 96 -1.71 -17.32 2.74
C ALA A 96 -1.63 -15.78 2.66
N LEU A 97 -0.66 -15.19 3.36
CA LEU A 97 -0.37 -13.76 3.28
C LEU A 97 0.12 -13.35 1.89
N LEU A 98 1.03 -14.12 1.29
CA LEU A 98 1.53 -13.85 -0.06
C LEU A 98 0.42 -13.91 -1.10
N GLU A 99 -0.39 -14.97 -1.07
CA GLU A 99 -1.53 -15.15 -1.97
C GLU A 99 -2.49 -13.95 -1.88
N TYR A 100 -2.82 -13.55 -0.66
CA TYR A 100 -3.68 -12.39 -0.41
C TYR A 100 -3.08 -11.08 -0.95
N LEU A 101 -1.80 -10.81 -0.67
CA LEU A 101 -1.11 -9.62 -1.17
C LEU A 101 -1.07 -9.57 -2.70
N GLN A 102 -0.83 -10.72 -3.35
CA GLN A 102 -0.83 -10.81 -4.81
C GLN A 102 -2.22 -10.65 -5.43
N LYS A 103 -3.25 -11.24 -4.81
CA LYS A 103 -4.65 -11.13 -5.26
C LYS A 103 -5.16 -9.69 -5.25
N TYR A 104 -4.75 -8.89 -4.26
CA TYR A 104 -5.18 -7.50 -4.09
C TYR A 104 -4.08 -6.47 -4.39
N ALA A 105 -3.04 -6.90 -5.12
CA ALA A 105 -1.95 -6.05 -5.55
C ALA A 105 -2.43 -4.95 -6.50
N THR A 106 -1.64 -3.87 -6.61
CA THR A 106 -1.88 -2.90 -7.69
C THR A 106 -1.58 -3.55 -9.02
N ARG A 107 -2.50 -3.40 -9.97
CA ARG A 107 -2.28 -3.77 -11.36
C ARG A 107 -1.60 -2.61 -12.07
N PRO A 108 -0.36 -2.76 -12.55
CA PRO A 108 0.29 -1.70 -13.30
C PRO A 108 -0.44 -1.47 -14.61
N ILE A 109 -0.46 -0.22 -15.06
CA ILE A 109 -1.04 0.14 -16.35
C ILE A 109 -0.25 -0.49 -17.51
N ASP A 110 -0.98 -1.06 -18.48
CA ASP A 110 -0.41 -1.36 -19.80
C ASP A 110 -0.47 -0.09 -20.64
N ARG A 111 0.67 0.58 -20.82
CA ARG A 111 0.74 1.86 -21.54
C ARG A 111 0.25 1.76 -22.99
N SER A 112 0.37 0.59 -23.62
CA SER A 112 -0.07 0.40 -25.00
C SER A 112 -1.60 0.47 -25.15
N ALA A 113 -2.34 0.20 -24.07
CA ALA A 113 -3.79 0.26 -24.03
C ALA A 113 -4.35 1.69 -23.84
N TYR A 114 -3.49 2.69 -23.61
CA TYR A 114 -3.87 4.06 -23.30
C TYR A 114 -3.08 5.07 -24.13
N PRO A 115 -3.41 5.26 -25.43
CA PRO A 115 -2.65 6.14 -26.32
C PRO A 115 -2.69 7.62 -25.86
N ASP A 116 -3.74 8.03 -25.16
CA ASP A 116 -3.89 9.37 -24.60
C ASP A 116 -3.08 9.60 -23.30
N LEU A 117 -2.29 8.62 -22.84
CA LEU A 117 -1.27 8.85 -21.80
C LEU A 117 -0.25 9.93 -22.22
N HIS A 118 -0.04 10.09 -23.52
CA HIS A 118 0.85 11.11 -24.06
C HIS A 118 0.23 12.51 -24.07
N GLU A 119 -1.08 12.66 -23.86
CA GLU A 119 -1.76 13.95 -23.80
C GLU A 119 -1.58 14.64 -22.43
N PRO A 120 -1.84 15.96 -22.30
CA PRO A 120 -1.61 16.69 -21.05
C PRO A 120 -2.18 16.02 -19.78
N ALA A 121 -3.43 15.58 -19.81
CA ALA A 121 -4.06 14.91 -18.66
C ALA A 121 -3.41 13.56 -18.33
N GLY A 122 -3.07 12.77 -19.35
CA GLY A 122 -2.37 11.49 -19.20
C GLY A 122 -0.94 11.64 -18.67
N ARG A 123 -0.24 12.71 -19.07
CA ARG A 123 1.09 13.06 -18.55
C ARG A 123 1.03 13.50 -17.09
N SER A 124 0.07 14.34 -16.71
CA SER A 124 -0.17 14.70 -15.30
C SER A 124 -0.48 13.47 -14.45
N PHE A 125 -1.39 12.60 -14.91
CA PHE A 125 -1.70 11.34 -14.24
C PHE A 125 -0.44 10.48 -14.06
N SER A 126 0.32 10.28 -15.14
CA SER A 126 1.53 9.47 -15.13
C SER A 126 2.57 10.02 -14.16
N SER A 127 2.85 11.32 -14.22
CA SER A 127 3.84 11.98 -13.37
C SER A 127 3.44 11.93 -11.90
N VAL A 128 2.19 12.28 -11.57
CA VAL A 128 1.73 12.37 -10.19
C VAL A 128 1.57 10.99 -9.55
N CYS A 129 0.92 10.06 -10.24
CA CYS A 129 0.55 8.77 -9.66
C CYS A 129 1.67 7.71 -9.69
N SER A 130 2.80 7.98 -10.34
CA SER A 130 3.99 7.10 -10.31
C SER A 130 5.09 7.57 -9.36
N GLN A 131 4.85 8.63 -8.56
CA GLN A 131 5.85 9.17 -7.63
C GLN A 131 6.32 8.18 -6.55
N CYS A 132 5.53 7.14 -6.23
CA CYS A 132 5.78 6.27 -5.08
C CYS A 132 5.71 4.77 -5.39
N HIS A 133 4.81 4.35 -6.28
CA HIS A 133 4.63 2.95 -6.66
C HIS A 133 4.32 2.86 -8.16
N ALA A 134 4.16 1.64 -8.69
CA ALA A 134 3.77 1.44 -10.08
C ALA A 134 2.50 2.23 -10.45
N LEU A 135 2.49 2.82 -11.64
CA LEU A 135 1.36 3.61 -12.15
C LEU A 135 0.13 2.70 -12.27
N PRO A 136 -0.98 2.97 -11.55
CA PRO A 136 -2.10 2.04 -11.47
C PRO A 136 -2.90 2.02 -12.77
N ASP A 137 -3.38 0.85 -13.18
CA ASP A 137 -4.35 0.72 -14.27
C ASP A 137 -5.69 1.40 -13.88
N PRO A 138 -6.20 2.37 -14.67
CA PRO A 138 -7.52 3.01 -14.47
C PRO A 138 -8.68 2.01 -14.32
N ARG A 139 -8.57 0.79 -14.86
CA ARG A 139 -9.62 -0.25 -14.75
C ARG A 139 -9.66 -0.96 -13.39
N GLN A 140 -8.83 -0.57 -12.43
CA GLN A 140 -8.89 -1.11 -11.06
C GLN A 140 -10.12 -0.62 -10.27
N HIS A 141 -10.59 0.57 -10.57
CA HIS A 141 -11.74 1.18 -9.90
C HIS A 141 -12.79 1.61 -10.93
N THR A 142 -14.03 1.80 -10.48
CA THR A 142 -15.08 2.40 -11.31
C THR A 142 -14.96 3.92 -11.33
N ALA A 143 -15.64 4.57 -12.27
CA ALA A 143 -15.60 6.03 -12.41
C ALA A 143 -16.09 6.72 -11.12
N ARG A 144 -17.08 6.15 -10.44
CA ARG A 144 -17.58 6.65 -9.14
C ARG A 144 -16.59 6.47 -7.99
N GLN A 145 -15.69 5.49 -8.06
CA GLN A 145 -14.72 5.20 -7.01
C GLN A 145 -13.47 6.09 -7.09
N TRP A 146 -13.06 6.48 -8.31
CA TRP A 146 -11.81 7.23 -8.54
C TRP A 146 -11.66 8.52 -7.73
N PRO A 147 -12.69 9.39 -7.58
CA PRO A 147 -12.55 10.60 -6.76
C PRO A 147 -12.09 10.30 -5.32
N LYS A 148 -12.64 9.26 -4.69
CA LYS A 148 -12.24 8.87 -3.32
C LYS A 148 -10.80 8.35 -3.26
N VAL A 149 -10.35 7.64 -4.32
CA VAL A 149 -8.98 7.13 -4.42
C VAL A 149 -7.98 8.28 -4.57
N VAL A 150 -8.26 9.24 -5.45
CA VAL A 150 -7.43 10.43 -5.66
C VAL A 150 -7.31 11.25 -4.37
N GLU A 151 -8.43 11.51 -3.69
CA GLU A 151 -8.41 12.26 -2.43
C GLU A 151 -7.62 11.54 -1.32
N ARG A 152 -7.71 10.22 -1.24
CA ARG A 152 -6.86 9.43 -0.33
C ARG A 152 -5.38 9.57 -0.68
N MET A 153 -5.03 9.50 -1.97
CA MET A 153 -3.63 9.63 -2.40
C MET A 153 -3.09 11.02 -2.11
N LYS A 154 -3.85 12.10 -2.34
CA LYS A 154 -3.45 13.47 -1.97
C LYS A 154 -3.11 13.60 -0.48
N ARG A 155 -3.94 13.02 0.40
CA ARG A 155 -3.65 12.99 1.85
C ARG A 155 -2.38 12.20 2.17
N ASN A 156 -2.16 11.07 1.52
CA ASN A 156 -0.94 10.28 1.71
C ASN A 156 0.29 11.03 1.21
N MET A 157 0.22 11.69 0.05
CA MET A 157 1.29 12.51 -0.50
C MET A 157 1.66 13.64 0.46
N LEU A 158 0.67 14.35 1.01
CA LEU A 158 0.89 15.40 2.00
C LEU A 158 1.57 14.85 3.26
N ALA A 159 1.07 13.73 3.80
CA ALA A 159 1.65 13.09 5.00
C ALA A 159 3.09 12.58 4.76
N MET A 160 3.44 12.27 3.52
CA MET A 160 4.78 11.83 3.11
C MET A 160 5.68 12.97 2.61
N GLY A 161 5.22 14.23 2.67
CA GLY A 161 5.99 15.39 2.17
C GLY A 161 6.26 15.35 0.66
N LYS A 162 5.38 14.70 -0.12
CA LYS A 162 5.46 14.66 -1.59
C LYS A 162 4.74 15.86 -2.21
N SER A 163 5.07 16.15 -3.46
CA SER A 163 4.39 17.20 -4.22
C SER A 163 2.94 16.82 -4.48
N VAL A 164 1.99 17.63 -4.00
CA VAL A 164 0.54 17.40 -4.16
C VAL A 164 0.04 18.23 -5.35
N PRO A 165 -0.72 17.65 -6.30
CA PRO A 165 -1.27 18.41 -7.42
C PRO A 165 -2.27 19.46 -6.94
N GLY A 166 -2.30 20.61 -7.61
CA GLY A 166 -3.33 21.64 -7.40
C GLY A 166 -4.72 21.21 -7.89
N ASP A 167 -5.73 22.05 -7.71
CA ASP A 167 -7.13 21.68 -7.98
C ASP A 167 -7.40 21.38 -9.46
N ALA A 168 -6.90 22.23 -10.38
CA ALA A 168 -7.07 22.03 -11.82
C ALA A 168 -6.40 20.73 -12.30
N GLU A 169 -5.20 20.43 -11.81
CA GLU A 169 -4.50 19.19 -12.12
C GLU A 169 -5.19 17.96 -11.50
N THR A 170 -5.63 18.07 -10.23
CA THR A 170 -6.43 17.02 -9.56
C THR A 170 -7.67 16.69 -10.38
N LYS A 171 -8.38 17.71 -10.89
CA LYS A 171 -9.56 17.54 -11.73
C LYS A 171 -9.20 16.80 -13.03
N ALA A 172 -8.16 17.23 -13.75
CA ALA A 172 -7.73 16.60 -14.99
C ALA A 172 -7.33 15.13 -14.80
N ILE A 173 -6.61 14.81 -13.72
CA ILE A 173 -6.24 13.43 -13.36
C ILE A 173 -7.49 12.60 -13.06
N THR A 174 -8.42 13.15 -12.29
CA THR A 174 -9.67 12.45 -11.92
C THR A 174 -10.51 12.17 -13.17
N GLU A 175 -10.67 13.14 -14.06
CA GLU A 175 -11.39 12.96 -15.32
C GLU A 175 -10.72 11.92 -16.22
N PHE A 176 -9.37 11.91 -16.31
CA PHE A 176 -8.63 10.86 -17.03
C PHE A 176 -8.92 9.46 -16.48
N LEU A 177 -8.83 9.30 -15.16
CA LEU A 177 -9.10 8.04 -14.48
C LEU A 177 -10.55 7.57 -14.67
N GLN A 178 -11.51 8.49 -14.63
CA GLN A 178 -12.93 8.19 -14.82
C GLN A 178 -13.26 7.75 -16.25
N ARG A 179 -12.67 8.39 -17.27
CA ARG A 179 -12.87 8.00 -18.68
C ARG A 179 -12.38 6.59 -18.96
N HIS A 180 -11.30 6.19 -18.30
CA HIS A 180 -10.64 4.89 -18.50
C HIS A 180 -11.02 3.85 -17.45
N ALA A 181 -11.99 4.17 -16.59
CA ALA A 181 -12.39 3.33 -15.48
C ALA A 181 -12.98 1.99 -15.93
N ARG A 182 -13.04 1.03 -15.00
CA ARG A 182 -13.88 -0.15 -15.19
C ARG A 182 -15.34 0.30 -15.32
N ALA A 183 -16.09 -0.36 -16.20
CA ALA A 183 -17.53 -0.19 -16.28
C ALA A 183 -18.19 -0.34 -14.89
N GLU A 184 -19.23 0.44 -14.65
CA GLU A 184 -20.09 0.24 -13.48
C GLU A 184 -20.84 -1.08 -13.71
N ASN A 185 -20.75 -2.02 -12.75
CA ASN A 185 -21.56 -3.24 -12.74
C ASN A 185 -22.76 -3.03 -11.81
#